data_AF-A0AAV2Z1L1-F1
#
_entry.id   AF-A0AAV2Z1L1-F1
#
_cell.length_a   1.000
_cell.length_b   1.000
_cell.length_c   1.000
_cell.angle_alpha   90.00
_cell.angle_beta   90.00
_cell.angle_gamma   90.00
#
_symmetry.space_group_name_H-M   'P 1'
#
loop_
_entity.id
_entity.type
_entity.pdbx_description
1 polymer ?
#
loop_
_entity_poly.entity_id
_entity_poly.type
_entity_poly.pdbx_seq_one_letter_code
_entity_poly.pdbx_strand_id
1 'polypeptide(L)'
;MFNVSYHLVRNFGAIGATIGHEIVHGYGTVGRKFDENGNSRDWWTHDDAAEFESRSQCFIDQYSSFELMDDEGKYVVNNNGERTLEENIADNGGLRLARQAYKKFAKENPELLKGFDLTEDEVEKLFFISMGQMYCSRLDAENIKMIMIDNGHSIGPDRVNGMMMNSKVFSKVFQCPKGSAMNPATKCELW
;
A
#
# COMPACT_ATOMS: atom_id res chain seq x y z
N MET A 1 7.02 -9.36 11.24
CA MET A 1 7.00 -9.18 9.77
C MET A 1 7.25 -10.49 9.02
N PHE A 2 8.24 -11.30 9.41
CA PHE A 2 8.51 -12.61 8.81
C PHE A 2 8.54 -13.72 9.87
N ASN A 3 8.01 -14.90 9.55
CA ASN A 3 8.15 -16.10 10.37
C ASN A 3 8.07 -17.36 9.50
N VAL A 4 9.02 -18.28 9.67
CA VAL A 4 9.11 -19.53 8.90
C VAL A 4 7.99 -20.53 9.22
N SER A 5 7.38 -20.41 10.39
CA SER A 5 6.29 -21.29 10.84
C SER A 5 4.91 -20.79 10.45
N TYR A 6 4.79 -19.61 9.85
CA TYR A 6 3.51 -19.07 9.38
C TYR A 6 3.20 -19.55 7.98
N HIS A 7 1.90 -19.61 7.65
CA HIS A 7 1.48 -19.77 6.26
C HIS A 7 2.16 -18.69 5.40
N LEU A 8 2.79 -19.10 4.30
CA LEU A 8 3.67 -18.24 3.51
C LEU A 8 2.99 -16.96 3.03
N VAL A 9 1.69 -17.00 2.73
CA VAL A 9 0.90 -15.81 2.34
C VAL A 9 1.01 -14.66 3.35
N ARG A 10 1.17 -14.96 4.65
CA ARG A 10 1.37 -13.93 5.70
C ARG A 10 2.71 -13.23 5.53
N ASN A 11 3.75 -13.96 5.18
CA ASN A 11 5.07 -13.38 4.91
C ASN A 11 5.01 -12.51 3.65
N PHE A 12 4.32 -12.96 2.60
CA PHE A 12 4.13 -12.14 1.40
C PHE A 12 3.31 -10.87 1.67
N GLY A 13 2.21 -10.95 2.43
CA GLY A 13 1.40 -9.77 2.77
C GLY A 13 2.08 -8.83 3.76
N ALA A 14 3.08 -9.30 4.51
CA ALA A 14 3.89 -8.50 5.41
C ALA A 14 5.24 -8.11 4.78
N ILE A 15 6.30 -8.89 5.02
CA ILE A 15 7.65 -8.57 4.53
C ILE A 15 7.71 -8.49 2.99
N GLY A 16 6.90 -9.27 2.28
CA GLY A 16 6.83 -9.20 0.83
C GLY A 16 6.30 -7.86 0.33
N ALA A 17 5.28 -7.30 0.99
CA ALA A 17 4.74 -5.97 0.69
C ALA A 17 5.78 -4.89 1.01
N THR A 18 6.53 -5.00 2.11
CA THR A 18 7.65 -4.10 2.42
C THR A 18 8.74 -4.17 1.38
N ILE A 19 9.17 -5.36 0.93
CA ILE A 19 10.16 -5.48 -0.14
C ILE A 19 9.64 -4.86 -1.44
N GLY A 20 8.36 -5.10 -1.77
CA GLY A 20 7.72 -4.47 -2.92
C GLY A 20 7.67 -2.94 -2.81
N HIS A 21 7.47 -2.41 -1.61
CA HIS A 21 7.48 -0.98 -1.31
C HIS A 21 8.87 -0.36 -1.51
N GLU A 22 9.95 -1.05 -1.11
CA GLU A 22 11.32 -0.56 -1.38
C GLU A 22 11.68 -0.62 -2.87
N ILE A 23 11.21 -1.65 -3.60
CA ILE A 23 11.33 -1.70 -5.08
C ILE A 23 10.55 -0.53 -5.69
N VAL A 24 9.36 -0.28 -5.14
CA VAL A 24 8.52 0.93 -5.23
C VAL A 24 9.30 2.22 -5.52
N HIS A 25 10.09 2.57 -4.51
CA HIS A 25 10.82 3.83 -4.42
C HIS A 25 11.77 4.07 -5.59
N GLY A 26 12.33 3.02 -6.19
CA GLY A 26 13.16 3.15 -7.40
C GLY A 26 12.42 3.73 -8.60
N TYR A 27 11.09 3.66 -8.60
CA TYR A 27 10.20 4.14 -9.67
C TYR A 27 9.18 5.18 -9.17
N GLY A 28 9.32 5.66 -7.94
CA GLY A 28 8.47 6.69 -7.36
C GLY A 28 8.76 8.09 -7.92
N THR A 29 8.21 9.11 -7.28
CA THR A 29 8.40 10.52 -7.61
C THR A 29 9.87 10.95 -7.55
N VAL A 30 10.64 10.34 -6.65
CA VAL A 30 12.08 10.59 -6.48
C VAL A 30 12.91 9.61 -7.30
N GLY A 31 12.71 8.30 -7.12
CA GLY A 31 13.57 7.29 -7.75
C GLY A 31 13.54 7.32 -9.28
N ARG A 32 12.40 7.69 -9.89
CA ARG A 32 12.32 7.82 -11.37
C ARG A 32 13.35 8.78 -11.98
N LYS A 33 13.96 9.65 -11.17
CA LYS A 33 14.97 10.63 -11.61
C LYS A 33 16.39 10.07 -11.59
N PHE A 34 16.55 8.80 -11.21
CA PHE A 34 17.83 8.11 -11.12
C PHE A 34 17.83 6.89 -12.04
N ASP A 35 18.92 6.71 -12.80
CA ASP A 35 19.11 5.55 -13.68
C ASP A 35 19.53 4.29 -12.90
N GLU A 36 19.74 3.18 -13.60
CA GLU A 36 20.09 1.88 -13.00
C GLU A 36 21.43 1.88 -12.23
N ASN A 37 22.27 2.90 -12.41
CA ASN A 37 23.54 3.07 -11.70
C ASN A 37 23.44 4.11 -10.57
N GLY A 38 22.25 4.68 -10.35
CA GLY A 38 22.02 5.73 -9.35
C GLY A 38 22.46 7.12 -9.80
N ASN A 39 22.67 7.37 -11.10
CA ASN A 39 22.97 8.71 -11.59
C ASN A 39 21.68 9.50 -11.79
N SER A 40 21.69 10.78 -11.43
CA SER A 40 20.57 11.67 -11.76
C SER A 40 20.50 11.88 -13.27
N ARG A 41 19.46 11.33 -13.89
CA ARG A 41 19.24 11.37 -15.33
C ARG A 41 17.74 11.24 -15.59
N ASP A 42 17.22 12.10 -16.46
CA ASP A 42 15.89 11.88 -17.00
C ASP A 42 15.97 10.80 -18.09
N TRP A 43 15.48 9.62 -17.76
CA TRP A 43 15.43 8.46 -18.66
C TRP A 43 14.00 8.15 -19.12
N TRP A 44 13.03 9.00 -18.76
CA TRP A 44 11.64 8.88 -19.16
C TRP A 44 11.36 9.76 -20.38
N THR A 45 10.38 9.35 -21.20
CA THR A 45 9.86 10.26 -22.21
C THR A 45 8.96 11.31 -21.56
N HIS A 46 8.74 12.42 -22.27
CA HIS A 46 7.82 13.46 -21.80
C HIS A 46 6.41 12.92 -21.55
N ASP A 47 5.92 12.05 -22.44
CA ASP A 47 4.57 11.47 -22.35
C ASP A 47 4.45 10.51 -21.14
N ASP A 48 5.49 9.70 -20.88
CA ASP A 48 5.50 8.82 -19.70
C ASP A 48 5.52 9.62 -18.39
N ALA A 49 6.29 10.72 -18.35
CA ALA A 49 6.35 11.59 -17.19
C ALA A 49 5.00 12.28 -16.93
N ALA A 50 4.35 12.77 -17.99
CA ALA A 50 3.04 13.41 -17.89
C ALA A 50 1.95 12.42 -17.41
N GLU A 51 1.96 11.19 -17.91
CA GLU A 51 1.02 10.14 -17.48
C GLU A 51 1.24 9.76 -16.01
N PHE A 52 2.50 9.67 -15.55
CA PHE A 52 2.81 9.42 -14.15
C PHE A 52 2.33 10.54 -13.24
N GLU A 53 2.55 11.80 -13.62
CA GLU A 53 2.06 12.96 -12.87
C GLU A 53 0.53 12.96 -12.82
N SER A 54 -0.15 12.72 -13.94
CA SER A 54 -1.60 12.63 -14.01
C SER A 54 -2.17 11.53 -13.11
N ARG A 55 -1.54 10.35 -13.05
CA ARG A 55 -1.99 9.26 -12.18
C ARG A 55 -1.63 9.50 -10.72
N SER A 56 -0.48 10.12 -10.46
CA SER A 56 -0.06 10.51 -9.11
C SER A 56 -1.03 11.50 -8.47
N GLN A 57 -1.66 12.38 -9.26
CA GLN A 57 -2.69 13.30 -8.76
C GLN A 57 -3.85 12.55 -8.08
N CYS A 58 -4.24 11.37 -8.56
CA CYS A 58 -5.26 10.55 -7.91
C CYS A 58 -4.88 10.23 -6.45
N PHE A 59 -3.62 9.86 -6.22
CA PHE A 59 -3.13 9.56 -4.87
C PHE A 59 -3.09 10.82 -3.99
N ILE A 60 -2.68 11.96 -4.54
CA ILE A 60 -2.71 13.24 -3.81
C ILE A 60 -4.14 13.55 -3.35
N ASP A 61 -5.10 13.49 -4.27
CA ASP A 61 -6.50 13.82 -4.00
C ASP A 61 -7.12 12.84 -3.00
N GLN A 62 -6.88 11.54 -3.18
CA GLN A 62 -7.39 10.49 -2.30
C GLN A 62 -6.86 10.67 -0.89
N TYR A 63 -5.54 10.75 -0.71
CA TYR A 63 -4.96 10.78 0.63
C TYR A 63 -5.25 12.10 1.33
N SER A 64 -5.31 13.24 0.61
CA SER A 64 -5.68 14.54 1.21
C SER A 64 -7.12 14.58 1.75
N SER A 65 -7.97 13.65 1.32
CA SER A 65 -9.35 13.51 1.83
C SER A 65 -9.43 12.78 3.18
N PHE A 66 -8.35 12.16 3.65
CA PHE A 66 -8.35 11.44 4.92
C PHE A 66 -8.28 12.41 6.10
N GLU A 67 -9.24 12.27 7.01
CA GLU A 67 -9.31 12.98 8.27
C GLU A 67 -8.59 12.17 9.36
N LEU A 68 -7.49 12.71 9.90
CA LEU A 68 -6.75 12.05 10.97
C LEU A 68 -7.47 12.28 12.29
N MET A 69 -7.93 11.18 12.87
CA MET A 69 -8.59 11.13 14.17
C MET A 69 -7.59 10.72 15.24
N ASP A 70 -7.65 11.36 16.41
CA ASP A 70 -6.88 10.95 17.58
C ASP A 70 -7.41 9.66 18.22
N ASP A 71 -6.77 9.25 19.30
CA ASP A 71 -7.08 8.03 20.02
C ASP A 71 -8.39 8.07 20.82
N GLU A 72 -9.08 9.21 20.83
CA GLU A 72 -10.44 9.42 21.32
C GLU A 72 -11.47 9.59 20.18
N GLY A 73 -11.03 9.51 18.92
CA GLY A 73 -11.88 9.66 17.74
C GLY A 73 -12.21 11.10 17.37
N LYS A 74 -11.42 12.08 17.85
CA LYS A 74 -11.59 13.50 17.52
C LYS A 74 -10.73 13.86 16.32
N TYR A 75 -11.31 14.66 15.43
CA TYR A 75 -10.60 15.24 14.30
C TYR A 75 -9.40 16.10 14.76
N VAL A 76 -8.24 15.87 14.15
CA VAL A 76 -7.02 16.63 14.40
C VAL A 76 -6.67 17.49 13.19
N VAL A 77 -6.49 16.86 12.02
CA VAL A 77 -6.06 17.48 10.77
C VAL A 77 -6.36 16.55 9.58
N ASN A 78 -6.40 17.07 8.35
CA ASN A 78 -6.37 16.24 7.16
C ASN A 78 -4.94 15.76 6.84
N ASN A 79 -4.83 14.61 6.19
CA ASN A 79 -3.54 14.15 5.67
C ASN A 79 -3.05 15.11 4.58
N ASN A 80 -1.74 15.18 4.38
CA ASN A 80 -1.14 15.92 3.28
C ASN A 80 -0.75 14.94 2.17
N GLY A 81 -1.63 14.76 1.18
CA GLY A 81 -1.43 13.81 0.09
C GLY A 81 -0.25 14.14 -0.82
N GLU A 82 0.12 15.41 -0.97
CA GLU A 82 1.29 15.83 -1.74
C GLU A 82 2.58 15.45 -1.01
N ARG A 83 2.65 15.74 0.30
CA ARG A 83 3.78 15.39 1.15
C ARG A 83 3.98 13.87 1.26
N THR A 84 2.88 13.12 1.31
CA THR A 84 2.90 11.67 1.50
C THR A 84 2.93 10.85 0.22
N LEU A 85 2.97 11.53 -0.94
CA LEU A 85 2.78 10.92 -2.25
C LEU A 85 3.75 9.76 -2.54
N GLU A 86 5.04 9.95 -2.28
CA GLU A 86 6.07 8.94 -2.54
C GLU A 86 5.75 7.62 -1.82
N GLU A 87 5.45 7.72 -0.53
CA GLU A 87 5.16 6.59 0.34
C GLU A 87 3.82 5.94 -0.02
N ASN A 88 2.82 6.74 -0.38
CA ASN A 88 1.51 6.23 -0.78
C ASN A 88 1.59 5.43 -2.09
N ILE A 89 2.39 5.89 -3.07
CA ILE A 89 2.66 5.16 -4.31
C ILE A 89 3.39 3.84 -3.99
N ALA A 90 4.43 3.91 -3.16
CA ALA A 90 5.23 2.74 -2.76
C ALA A 90 4.39 1.68 -2.02
N ASP A 91 3.50 2.09 -1.12
CA ASP A 91 2.55 1.21 -0.43
C ASP A 91 1.63 0.46 -1.38
N ASN A 92 0.97 1.19 -2.27
CA ASN A 92 0.00 0.61 -3.20
C ASN A 92 0.69 -0.33 -4.20
N GLY A 93 1.85 0.08 -4.74
CA GLY A 93 2.64 -0.75 -5.64
C GLY A 93 3.21 -1.98 -4.94
N GLY A 94 3.79 -1.81 -3.75
CA GLY A 94 4.38 -2.88 -2.97
C GLY A 94 3.39 -3.97 -2.60
N LEU A 95 2.19 -3.59 -2.14
CA LEU A 95 1.12 -4.54 -1.85
C LEU A 95 0.70 -5.33 -3.11
N ARG A 96 0.60 -4.65 -4.26
CA ARG A 96 0.23 -5.28 -5.52
C ARG A 96 1.29 -6.26 -6.01
N LEU A 97 2.55 -5.86 -6.00
CA LEU A 97 3.69 -6.69 -6.40
C LEU A 97 3.81 -7.92 -5.49
N ALA A 98 3.68 -7.75 -4.18
CA ALA A 98 3.76 -8.85 -3.23
C ALA A 98 2.66 -9.89 -3.44
N ARG A 99 1.44 -9.45 -3.76
CA ARG A 99 0.34 -10.35 -4.10
C ARG A 99 0.62 -11.12 -5.39
N GLN A 100 1.09 -10.44 -6.43
CA GLN A 100 1.45 -11.08 -7.70
C GLN A 100 2.57 -12.12 -7.50
N ALA A 101 3.59 -11.77 -6.72
CA ALA A 101 4.68 -12.66 -6.36
C ALA A 101 4.17 -13.90 -5.61
N TYR A 102 3.27 -13.73 -4.64
CA TYR A 102 2.65 -14.86 -3.94
C TYR A 102 1.87 -15.77 -4.88
N LYS A 103 1.02 -15.22 -5.77
CA LYS A 103 0.21 -16.03 -6.69
C LYS A 103 1.09 -16.80 -7.68
N LYS A 104 2.18 -16.19 -8.16
CA LYS A 104 3.19 -16.88 -8.99
C LYS A 104 3.86 -18.00 -8.21
N PHE A 105 4.39 -17.70 -7.02
CA PHE A 105 5.06 -18.67 -6.16
C PHE A 105 4.15 -19.85 -5.81
N ALA A 106 2.91 -19.60 -5.43
CA ALA A 106 1.92 -20.61 -5.07
C ALA A 106 1.61 -21.57 -6.23
N LYS A 107 1.58 -21.05 -7.46
CA LYS A 107 1.37 -21.85 -8.67
C LYS A 107 2.59 -22.73 -8.97
N GLU A 108 3.79 -22.21 -8.76
CA GLU A 108 5.06 -22.90 -9.06
C GLU A 108 5.45 -23.90 -7.97
N ASN A 109 5.01 -23.70 -6.72
CA ASN A 109 5.42 -24.50 -5.55
C ASN A 109 4.21 -24.95 -4.69
N PRO A 110 3.20 -25.62 -5.26
CA PRO A 110 1.98 -26.00 -4.54
C PRO A 110 2.25 -26.94 -3.35
N GLU A 111 3.33 -27.72 -3.37
CA GLU A 111 3.75 -28.61 -2.28
C GLU A 111 4.18 -27.86 -1.02
N LEU A 112 4.70 -26.63 -1.15
CA LEU A 112 5.12 -25.80 -0.01
C LEU A 112 3.93 -25.12 0.70
N LEU A 113 2.72 -25.24 0.14
CA LEU A 113 1.48 -24.74 0.72
C LEU A 113 0.65 -25.83 1.40
N LYS A 114 1.08 -27.10 1.32
CA LYS A 114 0.39 -28.23 1.95
C LYS A 114 0.44 -28.13 3.47
N GLY A 115 -0.59 -28.65 4.14
CA GLY A 115 -0.67 -28.70 5.60
C GLY A 115 -1.42 -27.52 6.24
N PHE A 116 -1.91 -26.59 5.42
CA PHE A 116 -2.87 -25.56 5.85
C PHE A 116 -4.17 -25.75 5.08
N ASP A 117 -5.25 -26.05 5.79
CA ASP A 117 -6.59 -26.22 5.22
C ASP A 117 -7.25 -24.84 5.05
N LEU A 118 -6.80 -24.09 4.03
CA LEU A 118 -7.36 -22.79 3.67
C LEU A 118 -7.86 -22.82 2.23
N THR A 119 -9.06 -22.27 2.03
CA THR A 119 -9.60 -21.96 0.70
C THR A 119 -8.83 -20.79 0.06
N GLU A 120 -8.96 -20.62 -1.26
CA GLU A 120 -8.34 -19.49 -1.97
C GLU A 120 -8.79 -18.13 -1.41
N ASP A 121 -10.08 -18.00 -1.06
CA ASP A 121 -10.62 -16.76 -0.46
C ASP A 121 -10.03 -16.51 0.93
N GLU A 122 -9.83 -17.53 1.76
CA GLU A 122 -9.20 -17.38 3.08
C GLU A 122 -7.73 -17.01 2.97
N VAL A 123 -7.01 -17.56 1.99
CA VAL A 123 -5.63 -17.18 1.67
C VAL A 123 -5.56 -15.69 1.29
N GLU A 124 -6.45 -15.22 0.43
CA GLU A 124 -6.51 -13.80 0.04
C GLU A 124 -6.89 -12.90 1.23
N LYS A 125 -7.85 -13.30 2.07
CA LYS A 125 -8.15 -12.55 3.31
C LYS A 125 -6.93 -12.48 4.21
N LEU A 126 -6.22 -13.59 4.39
CA LEU A 126 -5.04 -13.68 5.24
C LEU A 126 -3.91 -12.79 4.73
N PHE A 127 -3.74 -12.67 3.41
CA PHE A 127 -2.81 -11.72 2.80
C PHE A 127 -3.10 -10.28 3.27
N PHE A 128 -4.31 -9.79 3.05
CA PHE A 128 -4.68 -8.40 3.40
C PHE A 128 -4.70 -8.16 4.92
N ILE A 129 -5.16 -9.15 5.72
CA ILE A 129 -5.11 -9.07 7.18
C ILE A 129 -3.66 -8.96 7.66
N SER A 130 -2.75 -9.74 7.10
CA SER A 130 -1.34 -9.70 7.50
C SER A 130 -0.68 -8.34 7.22
N MET A 131 -1.05 -7.69 6.10
CA MET A 131 -0.64 -6.32 5.81
C MET A 131 -1.22 -5.33 6.82
N GLY A 132 -2.54 -5.37 7.04
CA GLY A 132 -3.22 -4.46 7.97
C GLY A 132 -2.66 -4.53 9.39
N GLN A 133 -2.32 -5.73 9.86
CA GLN A 133 -1.73 -5.95 11.19
C GLN A 133 -0.36 -5.29 11.39
N MET A 134 0.39 -5.01 10.32
CA MET A 134 1.69 -4.34 10.43
C MET A 134 1.57 -2.87 10.86
N TYR A 135 0.43 -2.25 10.56
CA TYR A 135 0.19 -0.83 10.76
C TYR A 135 -0.79 -0.55 11.90
N CYS A 136 -1.04 -1.54 12.77
CA CYS A 136 -1.80 -1.32 14.00
C CYS A 136 -1.06 -0.31 14.88
N SER A 137 -1.64 0.88 15.01
CA SER A 137 -1.11 1.97 15.84
C SER A 137 -2.25 2.75 16.49
N ARG A 138 -1.97 3.39 17.61
CA ARG A 138 -2.85 4.32 18.29
C ARG A 138 -2.04 5.55 18.65
N LEU A 139 -2.51 6.73 18.27
CA LEU A 139 -1.78 8.00 18.38
C LEU A 139 -2.70 9.07 18.98
N ASP A 140 -2.17 9.83 19.93
CA ASP A 140 -2.85 11.04 20.41
C ASP A 140 -2.70 12.20 19.40
N ALA A 141 -3.41 13.29 19.64
CA ALA A 141 -3.42 14.44 18.74
C ALA A 141 -2.04 15.12 18.58
N GLU A 142 -1.19 15.08 19.60
CA GLU A 142 0.13 15.71 19.53
C GLU A 142 1.10 14.91 18.66
N ASN A 143 1.11 13.58 18.82
CA ASN A 143 1.89 12.68 17.98
C ASN A 143 1.42 12.72 16.52
N ILE A 144 0.12 12.84 16.26
CA ILE A 144 -0.41 13.03 14.91
C ILE A 144 0.17 14.30 14.27
N LYS A 145 0.14 15.44 14.97
CA LYS A 145 0.69 16.71 14.46
C LYS A 145 2.19 16.62 14.20
N MET A 146 2.94 15.98 15.10
CA MET A 146 4.39 15.78 14.94
C MET A 146 4.70 14.95 13.68
N ILE A 147 3.99 13.83 13.47
CA ILE A 147 4.18 12.98 12.28
C ILE A 147 3.89 13.78 11.00
N MET A 148 2.86 14.62 10.99
CA MET A 148 2.53 15.47 9.83
C MET A 148 3.59 16.53 9.50
N ILE A 149 4.42 16.92 10.47
CA ILE A 149 5.50 17.89 10.27
C ILE A 149 6.81 17.21 9.86
N ASP A 150 7.11 16.02 10.39
CA ASP A 150 8.44 15.40 10.28
C ASP A 150 8.50 14.16 9.38
N ASN A 151 7.36 13.51 9.10
CA ASN A 151 7.33 12.24 8.37
C ASN A 151 6.80 12.42 6.94
N GLY A 152 7.37 11.66 6.00
CA GLY A 152 6.84 11.51 4.63
C GLY A 152 5.73 10.47 4.51
N HIS A 153 5.49 9.67 5.54
CA HIS A 153 4.48 8.62 5.53
C HIS A 153 3.12 9.10 6.07
N SER A 154 2.04 8.62 5.45
CA SER A 154 0.71 8.62 6.07
C SER A 154 0.71 7.81 7.38
N ILE A 155 -0.21 8.10 8.30
CA ILE A 155 -0.35 7.30 9.53
C ILE A 155 -0.80 5.86 9.20
N GLY A 156 -0.51 4.92 10.11
CA GLY A 156 -0.76 3.49 9.89
C GLY A 156 -2.16 3.14 9.36
N PRO A 157 -3.26 3.59 10.00
CA PRO A 157 -4.61 3.34 9.52
C PRO A 157 -4.87 3.84 8.09
N ASP A 158 -4.35 5.02 7.75
CA ASP A 158 -4.53 5.64 6.43
C ASP A 158 -3.72 4.95 5.35
N ARG A 159 -2.51 4.47 5.66
CA ARG A 159 -1.73 3.60 4.77
C ARG A 159 -2.56 2.38 4.40
N VAL A 160 -3.08 1.67 5.40
CA VAL A 160 -3.91 0.47 5.19
C VAL A 160 -5.16 0.82 4.38
N ASN A 161 -5.90 1.84 4.79
CA ASN A 161 -7.17 2.19 4.15
C ASN A 161 -6.95 2.59 2.69
N GLY A 162 -5.97 3.44 2.38
CA GLY A 162 -5.66 3.84 1.01
C GLY A 162 -5.32 2.66 0.11
N MET A 163 -4.44 1.76 0.58
CA MET A 163 -4.11 0.52 -0.14
C MET A 163 -5.33 -0.37 -0.42
N MET A 164 -6.18 -0.57 0.59
CA MET A 164 -7.36 -1.43 0.46
C MET A 164 -8.45 -0.80 -0.40
N MET A 165 -8.63 0.52 -0.31
CA MET A 165 -9.54 1.29 -1.17
C MET A 165 -9.16 1.16 -2.64
N ASN A 166 -7.88 1.11 -2.97
CA ASN A 166 -7.40 0.98 -4.35
C ASN A 166 -7.38 -0.48 -4.88
N SER A 167 -7.43 -1.47 -3.98
CA SER A 167 -7.41 -2.88 -4.37
C SER A 167 -8.81 -3.41 -4.75
N LYS A 168 -9.01 -3.67 -6.05
CA LYS A 168 -10.23 -4.37 -6.54
C LYS A 168 -10.34 -5.78 -5.95
N VAL A 169 -9.21 -6.44 -5.72
CA VAL A 169 -9.15 -7.77 -5.12
C VAL A 169 -9.65 -7.73 -3.68
N PHE A 170 -9.17 -6.77 -2.88
CA PHE A 170 -9.61 -6.59 -1.50
C PHE A 170 -11.14 -6.43 -1.45
N SER A 171 -11.68 -5.49 -2.24
CA SER A 171 -13.13 -5.24 -2.26
C SER A 171 -13.93 -6.49 -2.65
N LYS A 172 -13.42 -7.34 -3.56
CA LYS A 172 -14.07 -8.60 -3.93
C LYS A 172 -14.04 -9.63 -2.80
N VAL A 173 -12.86 -9.86 -2.22
CA VAL A 173 -12.62 -10.92 -1.22
C VAL A 173 -13.33 -10.63 0.10
N PHE A 174 -13.42 -9.36 0.47
CA PHE A 174 -14.18 -8.89 1.64
C PHE A 174 -15.63 -8.50 1.31
N GLN A 175 -16.06 -8.71 0.07
CA GLN A 175 -17.43 -8.44 -0.40
C GLN A 175 -17.90 -7.01 -0.09
N CYS A 176 -17.01 -6.03 -0.23
CA CYS A 176 -17.30 -4.62 0.03
C CYS A 176 -18.33 -4.09 -1.01
N PRO A 177 -19.49 -3.57 -0.59
CA PRO A 177 -20.49 -3.03 -1.50
C PRO A 177 -19.92 -1.91 -2.39
N LYS A 178 -20.35 -1.82 -3.64
CA LYS A 178 -19.91 -0.75 -4.56
C LYS A 178 -20.27 0.62 -3.97
N GLY A 179 -19.30 1.53 -3.91
CA GLY A 179 -19.47 2.88 -3.36
C GLY A 179 -19.37 2.95 -1.83
N SER A 180 -19.15 1.83 -1.13
CA SER A 180 -18.75 1.86 0.28
C SER A 180 -17.37 2.49 0.45
N ALA A 181 -17.04 2.91 1.68
CA ALA A 181 -15.75 3.52 2.01
C ALA A 181 -14.56 2.67 1.50
N MET A 182 -14.60 1.35 1.67
CA MET A 182 -13.52 0.43 1.22
C MET A 182 -13.69 -0.08 -0.22
N ASN A 183 -14.64 0.45 -0.98
CA ASN A 183 -14.82 0.16 -2.40
C ASN A 183 -15.32 1.40 -3.16
N PRO A 184 -14.51 2.48 -3.18
CA PRO A 184 -14.85 3.69 -3.91
C PRO A 184 -14.93 3.42 -5.42
N ALA A 185 -15.68 4.26 -6.13
CA ALA A 185 -15.82 4.16 -7.58
C ALA A 185 -14.48 4.44 -8.31
N THR A 186 -13.74 5.43 -7.83
CA THR A 186 -12.39 5.76 -8.28
C THR A 186 -11.38 5.01 -7.43
N LYS A 187 -10.44 4.32 -8.08
CA LYS A 187 -9.32 3.61 -7.45
C LYS A 187 -8.04 4.08 -8.12
N CYS A 188 -7.07 4.53 -7.34
CA CYS A 188 -5.79 5.02 -7.86
C CYS A 188 -4.86 3.86 -8.18
N GLU A 189 -4.18 3.92 -9.33
CA GLU A 189 -3.38 2.81 -9.82
C GLU A 189 -2.16 3.30 -10.62
N LEU A 190 -0.96 2.93 -10.17
CA LEU A 190 0.32 3.12 -10.88
C LEU A 190 1.01 1.75 -11.07
N TRP A 191 1.97 1.41 -10.20
CA TRP A 191 2.82 0.20 -10.22
C TRP A 191 2.22 -1.02 -9.58
#